data_AF-A0A1F8NK70-F1
#
_entry.id   AF-A0A1F8NK70-F1
#
_cell.length_a   1.000
_cell.length_b   1.000
_cell.length_c   1.000
_cell.angle_alpha   90.00
_cell.angle_beta   90.00
_cell.angle_gamma   90.00
#
_symmetry.space_group_name_H-M   'P 1'
#
loop_
_entity.id
_entity.type
_entity.pdbx_description
1 polymer ?
#
loop_
_entity_poly.entity_id
_entity_poly.type
_entity_poly.pdbx_seq_one_letter_code
_entity_poly.pdbx_strand_id
1 'polypeptide(L)'
;MDRPTVPELVPLIKKYYAKPGNGVGGSLHIVLEDGNTQDVHVNKCLEWAKEQGDIDGIVLAELLLKMTRTQRGKLCNLSFYDWEEAGSK
;
A
#
# COMPACT_ATOMS: atom_id res chain seq x y z
N MET A 1 -6.87 6.45 -14.62
CA MET A 1 -5.42 6.44 -14.32
C MET A 1 -4.89 5.05 -14.61
N ASP A 2 -3.89 4.94 -15.48
CA ASP A 2 -3.40 3.64 -15.96
C ASP A 2 -2.34 3.03 -15.02
N ARG A 3 -1.57 3.86 -14.32
CA ARG A 3 -0.59 3.46 -13.31
C ARG A 3 -0.37 4.58 -12.30
N PRO A 4 -0.65 4.37 -11.00
CA PRO A 4 -0.41 5.40 -10.01
C PRO A 4 1.07 5.49 -9.64
N THR A 5 1.47 6.65 -9.14
CA THR A 5 2.83 6.96 -8.69
C THR A 5 2.97 6.81 -7.18
N VAL A 6 4.21 6.84 -6.69
CA VAL A 6 4.51 6.79 -5.25
C VAL A 6 3.88 7.98 -4.50
N PRO A 7 4.06 9.25 -4.94
CA PRO A 7 3.42 10.40 -4.28
C PRO A 7 1.89 10.32 -4.26
N GLU A 8 1.26 9.82 -5.32
CA GLU A 8 -0.21 9.69 -5.37
C GLU A 8 -0.75 8.65 -4.38
N LEU A 9 -0.03 7.54 -4.15
CA LEU A 9 -0.47 6.50 -3.22
C LEU A 9 -0.18 6.81 -1.76
N VAL A 10 0.83 7.64 -1.49
CA VAL A 10 1.26 7.97 -0.13
C VAL A 10 0.10 8.46 0.76
N PRO A 11 -0.73 9.45 0.34
CA PRO A 11 -1.86 9.90 1.14
C PRO A 11 -2.92 8.82 1.39
N LEU A 12 -3.12 7.90 0.45
CA LEU A 12 -4.08 6.79 0.59
C LEU A 12 -3.58 5.77 1.60
N ILE A 13 -2.29 5.43 1.55
CA ILE A 13 -1.65 4.52 2.51
C ILE A 13 -1.69 5.14 3.92
N LYS A 14 -1.37 6.44 4.07
CA LYS A 14 -1.49 7.15 5.37
C LYS A 14 -2.90 7.00 5.97
N LYS A 15 -3.94 7.25 5.16
CA LYS A 15 -5.34 7.09 5.59
C LYS A 15 -5.65 5.65 5.99
N TYR A 16 -5.13 4.69 5.24
CA TYR A 16 -5.32 3.27 5.51
C TYR A 16 -4.69 2.84 6.85
N TYR A 17 -3.48 3.31 7.17
CA TYR A 17 -2.82 3.06 8.46
C TYR A 17 -3.56 3.67 9.65
N ALA A 18 -4.22 4.82 9.44
CA ALA A 18 -4.96 5.50 10.49
C ALA A 18 -6.27 4.78 10.90
N LYS A 19 -6.71 3.77 10.14
CA LYS A 19 -7.91 2.99 10.48
C LYS A 19 -7.66 2.11 11.72
N PRO A 20 -8.67 1.93 12.60
CA PRO A 20 -8.55 1.00 13.73
C PRO A 20 -8.15 -0.40 13.27
N GLY A 21 -7.11 -0.98 13.89
CA GLY A 21 -6.59 -2.29 13.53
C GLY A 21 -5.54 -2.31 12.41
N ASN A 22 -5.31 -1.19 11.71
CA ASN A 22 -4.38 -1.11 10.58
C ASN A 22 -3.01 -0.48 10.92
N GLY A 23 -2.68 -0.31 12.20
CA GLY A 23 -1.47 0.40 12.63
C GLY A 23 -0.14 -0.19 12.16
N VAL A 24 -0.16 -1.40 11.59
CA VAL A 24 0.98 -2.09 10.98
C VAL A 24 0.74 -2.39 9.49
N GLY A 25 -0.10 -1.62 8.80
CA GLY A 25 -0.40 -1.81 7.38
C GLY A 25 -1.54 -2.79 7.08
N GLY A 26 -2.32 -3.19 8.09
CA GLY A 26 -3.56 -3.95 7.94
C GLY A 26 -3.43 -5.22 7.08
N SER A 27 -4.37 -5.41 6.15
CA SER A 27 -4.37 -6.53 5.20
C SER A 27 -3.18 -6.51 4.25
N LEU A 28 -2.45 -5.40 4.16
CA LEU A 28 -1.34 -5.18 3.24
C LEU A 28 0.03 -5.13 3.93
N HIS A 29 0.11 -5.44 5.23
CA HIS A 29 1.33 -5.31 6.04
C HIS A 29 2.54 -5.97 5.40
N ILE A 30 2.43 -7.19 4.86
CA ILE A 30 3.58 -7.87 4.24
C ILE A 30 4.14 -7.13 3.02
N VAL A 31 3.31 -6.36 2.30
CA VAL A 31 3.73 -5.57 1.14
C VAL A 31 4.29 -4.22 1.56
N LEU A 32 3.68 -3.60 2.57
CA LEU A 32 3.99 -2.23 3.00
C LEU A 32 5.10 -2.16 4.05
N GLU A 33 5.30 -3.21 4.84
CA GLU A 33 6.29 -3.28 5.92
C GLU A 33 7.40 -4.30 5.62
N ASP A 34 7.07 -5.48 5.08
CA ASP A 34 8.04 -6.58 4.96
C ASP A 34 8.78 -6.63 3.61
N GLY A 35 8.54 -5.67 2.71
CA GLY A 35 9.22 -5.60 1.41
C GLY A 35 8.77 -6.65 0.38
N ASN A 36 7.67 -7.37 0.63
CA ASN A 36 7.13 -8.38 -0.28
C ASN A 36 6.42 -7.74 -1.48
N THR A 37 7.20 -7.23 -2.43
CA THR A 37 6.73 -6.32 -3.49
C THR A 37 6.41 -6.98 -4.83
N GLN A 38 6.48 -8.31 -4.92
CA GLN A 38 6.10 -9.08 -6.10
C GLN A 38 4.58 -9.18 -6.23
N ASP A 39 4.07 -9.31 -7.46
CA ASP A 39 2.62 -9.35 -7.73
C ASP A 39 1.91 -10.48 -6.96
N VAL A 40 2.56 -11.64 -6.81
CA VAL A 40 2.03 -12.77 -6.03
C VAL A 40 1.71 -12.40 -4.58
N HIS A 41 2.52 -11.55 -3.96
CA HIS A 41 2.29 -11.09 -2.58
C HIS A 41 1.15 -10.08 -2.52
N VAL A 42 1.08 -9.16 -3.48
CA VAL A 42 -0.02 -8.18 -3.56
C VAL A 42 -1.36 -8.89 -3.83
N ASN A 43 -1.37 -9.91 -4.69
CA ASN A 43 -2.55 -10.74 -4.94
C ASN A 43 -3.01 -11.49 -3.69
N LYS A 44 -2.07 -12.05 -2.92
CA LYS A 44 -2.40 -12.70 -1.64
C LYS A 44 -3.03 -11.73 -0.65
N CYS A 45 -2.51 -10.50 -0.56
CA CYS A 45 -3.12 -9.46 0.29
C CYS A 45 -4.50 -9.01 -0.22
N LEU A 46 -4.69 -8.97 -1.55
CA LEU A 46 -5.99 -8.66 -2.17
C LEU A 46 -7.02 -9.73 -1.81
N GLU A 47 -6.67 -11.00 -1.91
CA GLU A 47 -7.53 -12.13 -1.50
C GLU A 47 -7.89 -12.04 -0.02
N TRP A 48 -6.88 -11.83 0.84
CA TRP A 48 -7.10 -11.65 2.27
C TRP A 48 -8.01 -10.45 2.59
N ALA A 49 -7.79 -9.30 1.94
CA ALA A 49 -8.63 -8.12 2.12
C ALA A 49 -10.09 -8.39 1.69
N LYS A 50 -10.31 -9.18 0.63
CA LYS A 50 -11.65 -9.62 0.22
C LYS A 50 -12.30 -10.52 1.26
N GLU A 51 -11.56 -11.48 1.81
CA GLU A 51 -12.06 -12.40 2.84
C GLU A 51 -12.46 -11.66 4.13
N GLN A 52 -11.70 -10.63 4.51
CA GLN A 52 -11.96 -9.81 5.70
C GLN A 52 -13.01 -8.71 5.48
N GLY A 53 -13.48 -8.51 4.24
CA GLY A 53 -14.36 -7.39 3.89
C GLY A 53 -13.68 -6.02 4.02
N ASP A 54 -12.35 -5.96 3.93
CA ASP A 54 -11.56 -4.73 4.03
C ASP A 54 -11.54 -3.98 2.70
N ILE A 55 -12.60 -3.21 2.45
CA ILE A 55 -12.83 -2.48 1.19
C ILE A 55 -11.66 -1.56 0.83
N ASP A 56 -11.09 -0.85 1.79
CA ASP A 56 -9.96 0.05 1.52
C ASP A 56 -8.69 -0.75 1.19
N GLY A 57 -8.47 -1.89 1.86
CA GLY A 57 -7.39 -2.81 1.53
C GLY A 57 -7.50 -3.39 0.12
N ILE A 58 -8.71 -3.74 -0.32
CA ILE A 58 -9.00 -4.20 -1.69
C ILE A 58 -8.60 -3.12 -2.70
N VAL A 59 -9.11 -1.90 -2.53
CA VAL A 59 -8.84 -0.79 -3.44
C VAL A 59 -7.34 -0.50 -3.51
N LEU A 60 -6.66 -0.47 -2.36
CA LEU A 60 -5.24 -0.18 -2.30
C LEU A 60 -4.40 -1.30 -2.93
N ALA A 61 -4.76 -2.56 -2.76
CA ALA A 61 -4.11 -3.69 -3.41
C ALA A 61 -4.26 -3.65 -4.95
N GLU A 62 -5.43 -3.30 -5.46
CA GLU A 62 -5.66 -3.11 -6.91
C GLU A 62 -4.81 -1.98 -7.49
N LEU A 63 -4.62 -0.89 -6.74
CA LEU A 63 -3.72 0.20 -7.12
C LEU A 63 -2.25 -0.25 -7.10
N LEU A 64 -1.83 -0.99 -6.07
CA LEU A 64 -0.49 -1.56 -5.97
C LEU A 64 -0.19 -2.51 -7.14
N LEU A 65 -1.14 -3.30 -7.61
CA LEU A 65 -0.98 -4.19 -8.77
C LEU A 65 -0.74 -3.43 -10.08
N LYS A 66 -1.21 -2.19 -10.21
CA LYS A 66 -0.94 -1.34 -11.38
C LYS A 66 0.47 -0.75 -11.39
N MET A 67 1.12 -0.70 -10.23
CA MET A 67 2.50 -0.22 -10.08
C MET A 67 3.53 -1.27 -10.52
N THR A 68 4.75 -0.82 -10.78
CA THR A 68 5.90 -1.72 -10.93
C THR A 68 6.40 -2.21 -9.57
N ARG A 69 7.09 -3.36 -9.55
CA ARG A 69 7.78 -3.88 -8.36
C ARG A 69 8.66 -2.82 -7.68
N THR A 70 9.42 -2.06 -8.46
CA THR A 70 10.33 -1.02 -7.95
C THR A 70 9.56 0.12 -7.28
N GLN A 71 8.43 0.56 -7.84
CA GLN A 71 7.60 1.58 -7.21
C GLN A 71 7.00 1.09 -5.87
N ARG A 72 6.56 -0.17 -5.80
CA ARG A 72 6.11 -0.76 -4.53
C ARG A 72 7.25 -0.87 -3.51
N GLY A 73 8.45 -1.23 -3.95
CA GLY A 73 9.63 -1.24 -3.08
C GLY A 73 9.97 0.14 -2.51
N LYS A 74 9.75 1.21 -3.27
CA LYS A 74 9.88 2.56 -2.73
C LYS A 74 8.89 2.83 -1.61
N LEU A 75 7.63 2.42 -1.76
CA LEU A 75 6.60 2.61 -0.72
C LEU A 75 6.97 1.92 0.60
N CYS A 76 7.48 0.69 0.52
CA CYS A 76 7.92 -0.05 1.71
C CYS A 76 9.13 0.59 2.42
N ASN A 77 10.01 1.24 1.66
CA ASN A 77 11.20 1.87 2.22
C ASN A 77 10.99 3.33 2.67
N LEU A 78 9.77 3.88 2.59
CA LEU A 78 9.50 5.24 3.06
C LEU A 78 9.59 5.27 4.59
N SER A 79 10.55 6.02 5.10
CA SER A 79 10.63 6.34 6.52
C SER A 79 9.57 7.36 6.90
N PHE A 80 9.22 7.48 8.19
CA PHE A 80 8.29 8.48 8.73
C PHE A 80 8.52 9.90 8.18
N TYR A 81 9.77 10.29 7.92
CA TYR A 81 10.13 11.61 7.37
C TYR A 81 9.83 11.73 5.87
N ASP A 82 9.95 10.65 5.11
CA ASP A 82 9.68 10.63 3.66
C ASP A 82 8.18 10.79 3.36
N TRP A 83 7.33 10.40 4.31
CA TRP A 83 5.88 10.50 4.21
C TRP A 83 5.36 11.95 4.25
N GLU A 84 6.07 12.89 4.89
CA GLU A 84 5.69 14.31 4.98
C GLU A 84 6.06 15.10 3.70
N GLU A 85 7.21 14.80 3.10
CA GLU A 85 7.67 15.47 1.87
C GLU A 85 6.93 14.98 0.63
N ALA A 86 6.59 13.70 0.55
CA ALA A 86 5.91 13.10 -0.60
C ALA A 86 4.44 13.56 -0.78
N GLY A 87 3.83 14.16 0.24
CA GLY A 87 2.47 14.73 0.19
C GLY A 87 2.41 16.25 -0.06
N SER A 88 3.57 16.91 -0.20
CA SER A 88 3.67 18.38 -0.28
C SER A 88 3.87 18.94 -1.71
N LYS A 89 3.55 18.17 -2.76
CA LYS A 89 3.64 18.65 -4.15
C LYS A 89 2.33 18.45 -4.91
#